data_AF-A0A6B3FR89-F1
#
_entry.id   AF-A0A6B3FR89-F1
#
_cell.length_a   1.000
_cell.length_b   1.000
_cell.length_c   1.000
_cell.angle_alpha   90.00
_cell.angle_beta   90.00
_cell.angle_gamma   90.00
#
_symmetry.space_group_name_H-M   'P 1'
#
loop_
_entity.id
_entity.type
_entity.pdbx_description
1 polymer ?
#
loop_
_entity_poly.entity_id
_entity_poly.type
_entity_poly.pdbx_seq_one_letter_code
_entity_poly.pdbx_strand_id
1 'polypeptide(L)'
;GGRRGPRELLLAPVSAAARRRLTPGGGHPRIEVFSAMPVDAAPEGLTLTRNTLAWTRARFGPPRLTGGADLVGTSLVETGVVDEARYREAVHALVRAHGVTRYFAHRRESAAKLRHLTDGTGLEVVRPDLPLELTARRGPTGRTLLSFPSTVVHTLPLALAGTGVRIAVLDIDPDWLTGHASPRAQGFLAGVTSSARAAHRLTSLPSNP
;
A
#
# COMPACT_ATOMS: atom_id res chain seq x y z
N GLY A 1 12.09 20.54 20.53
CA GLY A 1 11.05 21.33 21.23
C GLY A 1 10.16 21.99 20.20
N GLY A 2 8.90 21.56 20.10
CA GLY A 2 7.87 22.21 19.29
C GLY A 2 6.76 22.71 20.22
N ARG A 3 6.27 23.93 20.00
CA ARG A 3 5.26 24.58 20.85
C ARG A 3 3.99 23.71 20.92
N ARG A 4 3.61 23.32 22.15
CA ARG A 4 2.43 22.50 22.43
C ARG A 4 1.16 23.28 22.12
N GLY A 5 0.34 22.79 21.20
CA GLY A 5 -0.96 23.40 20.92
C GLY A 5 -1.95 23.18 22.07
N PRO A 6 -3.05 23.97 22.18
CA PRO A 6 -4.05 23.82 23.23
C PRO A 6 -4.66 22.41 23.30
N ARG A 7 -4.80 21.73 22.15
CA ARG A 7 -5.23 20.32 22.09
C ARG A 7 -4.24 19.34 22.72
N GLU A 8 -2.94 19.59 22.62
CA GLU A 8 -1.91 18.73 23.23
C GLU A 8 -1.82 18.91 24.74
N LEU A 9 -2.15 20.11 25.24
CA LEU A 9 -2.26 20.36 26.68
C LEU A 9 -3.46 19.61 27.29
N LEU A 10 -4.61 19.61 26.60
CA LEU A 10 -5.79 18.84 27.02
C LEU A 10 -5.53 17.33 27.00
N LEU A 11 -4.76 16.84 26.04
CA LEU A 11 -4.38 15.41 25.93
C LEU A 11 -3.17 15.05 26.80
N ALA A 12 -2.54 15.99 27.49
CA ALA A 12 -1.31 15.74 28.24
C ALA A 12 -1.45 14.69 29.34
N PRO A 13 -2.53 14.65 30.15
CA PRO A 13 -2.70 13.62 31.19
C PRO A 13 -2.86 12.22 30.59
N VAL A 14 -3.62 12.10 29.50
CA VAL A 14 -3.83 10.84 28.77
C VAL A 14 -2.53 10.38 28.13
N SER A 15 -1.80 11.30 27.49
CA SER A 15 -0.50 11.01 26.87
C SER A 15 0.55 10.60 27.90
N ALA A 16 0.56 11.23 29.08
CA ALA A 16 1.44 10.86 30.19
C ALA A 16 1.10 9.49 30.78
N ALA A 17 -0.20 9.19 30.95
CA ALA A 17 -0.66 7.88 31.40
C ALA A 17 -0.35 6.78 30.38
N ALA A 18 -0.56 7.05 29.08
CA ALA A 18 -0.21 6.15 27.99
C ALA A 18 1.30 5.90 27.95
N ARG A 19 2.14 6.94 28.04
CA ARG A 19 3.59 6.78 28.13
C ARG A 19 3.97 5.92 29.34
N ARG A 20 3.46 6.21 30.54
CA ARG A 20 3.76 5.41 31.74
C ARG A 20 3.38 3.93 31.57
N ARG A 21 2.26 3.63 30.91
CA ARG A 21 1.79 2.25 30.69
C ARG A 21 2.44 1.55 29.49
N LEU A 22 2.95 2.33 28.52
CA LEU A 22 3.52 1.85 27.26
C LEU A 22 5.04 2.09 27.18
N THR A 23 5.69 2.46 28.28
CA THR A 23 7.15 2.49 28.40
C THR A 23 7.61 1.11 28.87
N PRO A 24 8.47 0.43 28.11
CA PRO A 24 9.07 -0.82 28.55
C PRO A 24 9.96 -0.65 29.79
N GLY A 25 9.92 -1.62 30.72
CA GLY A 25 10.77 -1.67 31.93
C GLY A 25 10.02 -1.47 33.26
N GLY A 26 10.69 -1.76 34.39
CA GLY A 26 10.25 -1.31 35.73
C GLY A 26 9.00 -1.96 36.35
N GLY A 27 8.71 -3.24 36.07
CA GLY A 27 7.54 -3.94 36.64
C GLY A 27 6.23 -3.73 35.88
N HIS A 28 6.30 -3.15 34.68
CA HIS A 28 5.15 -2.97 33.78
C HIS A 28 4.91 -4.21 32.90
N PRO A 29 3.69 -4.37 32.33
CA PRO A 29 3.37 -5.50 31.46
C PRO A 29 4.30 -5.57 30.25
N ARG A 30 4.59 -6.79 29.77
CA ARG A 30 5.33 -6.99 28.52
C ARG A 30 4.58 -6.31 27.37
N ILE A 31 5.28 -5.46 26.62
CA ILE A 31 4.75 -4.77 25.45
C ILE A 31 5.20 -5.52 24.20
N GLU A 32 4.23 -5.95 23.39
CA GLU A 32 4.46 -6.58 22.11
C GLU A 32 3.88 -5.73 20.98
N VAL A 33 4.66 -5.51 19.92
CA VAL A 33 4.19 -4.91 18.68
C VAL A 33 4.11 -6.01 17.63
N PHE A 34 2.89 -6.27 17.18
CA PHE A 34 2.61 -7.17 16.07
C PHE A 34 2.40 -6.36 14.79
N SER A 35 3.30 -6.47 13.82
CA SER A 35 3.28 -5.63 12.62
C SER A 35 3.66 -6.38 11.35
N ALA A 36 2.94 -6.10 10.25
CA ALA A 36 3.32 -6.50 8.90
C ALA A 36 4.23 -5.45 8.22
N MET A 37 4.29 -4.25 8.77
CA MET A 37 5.15 -3.18 8.29
C MET A 37 6.59 -3.39 8.75
N PRO A 38 7.59 -3.02 7.95
CA PRO A 38 8.98 -3.07 8.37
C PRO A 38 9.20 -2.15 9.58
N VAL A 39 9.87 -2.69 10.60
CA VAL A 39 10.32 -1.96 11.79
C VAL A 39 11.78 -2.40 11.99
N ASP A 40 12.70 -1.44 11.91
CA ASP A 40 14.14 -1.74 11.81
C ASP A 40 14.72 -2.32 13.11
N ALA A 41 14.27 -1.84 14.27
CA ALA A 41 14.65 -2.36 15.57
C ALA A 41 13.54 -2.15 16.60
N ALA A 42 13.37 -3.14 17.49
CA ALA A 42 12.54 -2.99 18.67
C ALA A 42 13.30 -2.16 19.73
N PRO A 43 12.68 -1.12 20.32
CA PRO A 43 13.23 -0.48 21.51
C PRO A 43 13.46 -1.49 22.64
N GLU A 44 14.40 -1.20 23.54
CA GLU A 44 14.67 -2.07 24.69
C GLU A 44 13.39 -2.35 25.50
N GLY A 45 13.18 -3.60 25.88
CA GLY A 45 11.99 -4.06 26.62
C GLY A 45 10.73 -4.24 25.77
N LEU A 46 10.76 -3.96 24.46
CA LEU A 46 9.65 -4.20 23.53
C LEU A 46 9.89 -5.49 22.74
N THR A 47 8.88 -6.36 22.68
CA THR A 47 8.90 -7.51 21.79
C THR A 47 8.32 -7.11 20.43
N LEU A 48 9.06 -7.32 19.35
CA LEU A 48 8.56 -7.11 17.99
C LEU A 48 8.26 -8.46 17.34
N THR A 49 7.00 -8.70 17.04
CA THR A 49 6.55 -9.90 16.34
C THR A 49 6.13 -9.55 14.93
N ARG A 50 6.81 -10.15 13.95
CA ARG A 50 6.51 -9.93 12.54
C ARG A 50 5.24 -10.69 12.14
N ASN A 51 4.23 -9.95 11.70
CA ASN A 51 3.06 -10.51 11.04
C ASN A 51 3.41 -10.85 9.58
N THR A 52 3.67 -12.13 9.32
CA THR A 52 4.00 -12.61 7.95
C THR A 52 2.77 -12.91 7.11
N LEU A 53 1.56 -12.61 7.60
CA LEU A 53 0.28 -13.01 7.00
C LEU A 53 0.18 -14.52 6.69
N ALA A 54 0.91 -15.37 7.42
CA ALA A 54 0.91 -16.82 7.20
C ALA A 54 -0.48 -17.45 7.28
N TRP A 55 -1.38 -16.89 8.09
CA TRP A 55 -2.75 -17.38 8.22
C TRP A 55 -3.54 -17.27 6.91
N THR A 56 -3.33 -16.22 6.09
CA THR A 56 -4.00 -16.09 4.79
C THR A 56 -3.52 -17.18 3.85
N ARG A 57 -2.24 -17.56 3.98
CA ARG A 57 -1.64 -18.63 3.20
C ARG A 57 -2.23 -19.98 3.56
N ALA A 58 -2.27 -20.29 4.85
CA ALA A 58 -2.85 -21.51 5.37
C ALA A 58 -4.35 -21.64 5.07
N ARG A 59 -5.12 -20.54 5.21
CA ARG A 59 -6.59 -20.58 5.09
C ARG A 59 -7.10 -20.67 3.67
N PHE A 60 -6.45 -20.02 2.70
CA PHE A 60 -7.01 -19.81 1.37
C PHE A 60 -6.33 -20.57 0.23
N GLY A 61 -5.14 -21.14 0.43
CA GLY A 61 -4.41 -21.82 -0.66
C GLY A 61 -3.95 -20.87 -1.81
N PRO A 62 -3.01 -21.31 -2.67
CA PRO A 62 -2.45 -20.47 -3.74
C PRO A 62 -3.53 -19.85 -4.64
N PRO A 63 -3.31 -18.63 -5.14
CA PRO A 63 -4.23 -18.04 -6.11
C PRO A 63 -4.19 -18.80 -7.43
N ARG A 64 -5.23 -18.63 -8.24
CA ARG A 64 -5.20 -19.08 -9.64
C ARG A 64 -4.39 -18.09 -10.45
N LEU A 65 -3.19 -18.47 -10.86
CA LEU A 65 -2.36 -17.59 -11.66
C LEU A 65 -2.93 -17.43 -13.07
N THR A 66 -3.05 -16.18 -13.52
CA THR A 66 -3.36 -15.82 -14.90
C THR A 66 -2.09 -15.37 -15.61
N GLY A 67 -2.15 -15.22 -16.94
CA GLY A 67 -1.09 -14.52 -17.68
C GLY A 67 -1.07 -13.02 -17.36
N GLY A 68 -0.06 -12.33 -17.89
CA GLY A 68 0.02 -10.87 -17.85
C GLY A 68 0.21 -10.27 -16.45
N ALA A 69 -0.30 -9.05 -16.30
CA ALA A 69 -0.23 -8.27 -15.08
C ALA A 69 -1.63 -7.82 -14.61
N ASP A 70 -1.75 -7.57 -13.30
CA ASP A 70 -2.85 -6.76 -12.77
C ASP A 70 -2.30 -5.45 -12.19
N LEU A 71 -3.11 -4.41 -12.21
CA LEU A 71 -2.79 -3.10 -11.65
C LEU A 71 -3.63 -2.84 -10.41
N VAL A 72 -2.99 -2.37 -9.36
CA VAL A 72 -3.62 -1.99 -8.10
C VAL A 72 -3.91 -0.49 -8.12
N GLY A 73 -5.18 -0.16 -8.00
CA GLY A 73 -5.66 1.22 -7.96
C GLY A 73 -5.33 1.93 -6.66
N THR A 74 -5.51 3.25 -6.68
CA THR A 74 -5.19 4.13 -5.54
C THR A 74 -6.23 5.23 -5.40
N SER A 75 -6.39 5.75 -4.17
CA SER A 75 -7.27 6.90 -3.91
C SER A 75 -6.59 8.26 -4.06
N LEU A 76 -5.36 8.32 -4.58
CA LEU A 76 -4.60 9.57 -4.62
C LEU A 76 -5.32 10.67 -5.41
N VAL A 77 -5.98 10.30 -6.51
CA VAL A 77 -6.85 11.19 -7.29
C VAL A 77 -8.02 11.70 -6.46
N GLU A 78 -8.73 10.79 -5.78
CA GLU A 78 -9.89 11.13 -4.95
C GLU A 78 -9.54 12.01 -3.75
N THR A 79 -8.31 11.91 -3.24
CA THR A 79 -7.79 12.79 -2.19
C THR A 79 -7.22 14.09 -2.71
N GLY A 80 -7.25 14.32 -4.03
CA GLY A 80 -6.69 15.50 -4.69
C GLY A 80 -5.17 15.56 -4.67
N VAL A 81 -4.47 14.48 -4.30
CA VAL A 81 -3.00 14.46 -4.26
C VAL A 81 -2.41 14.37 -5.65
N VAL A 82 -3.05 13.59 -6.53
CA VAL A 82 -2.60 13.32 -7.90
C VAL A 82 -3.64 13.84 -8.90
N ASP A 83 -3.17 14.44 -9.99
CA ASP A 83 -4.01 14.86 -11.11
C ASP A 83 -4.67 13.66 -11.83
N GLU A 84 -5.99 13.75 -12.10
CA GLU A 84 -6.74 12.64 -12.70
C GLU A 84 -6.33 12.36 -14.14
N ALA A 85 -6.07 13.39 -14.95
CA ALA A 85 -5.75 13.23 -16.36
C ALA A 85 -4.40 12.51 -16.51
N ARG A 86 -3.38 12.98 -15.79
CA ARG A 86 -2.05 12.35 -15.75
C ARG A 86 -2.11 10.91 -15.23
N TYR A 87 -2.91 10.66 -14.20
CA TYR A 87 -3.11 9.30 -13.68
C TYR A 87 -3.71 8.37 -14.74
N ARG A 88 -4.74 8.81 -15.47
CA ARG A 88 -5.40 8.02 -16.50
C ARG A 88 -4.48 7.70 -17.67
N GLU A 89 -3.75 8.69 -18.16
CA GLU A 89 -2.76 8.53 -19.24
C GLU A 89 -1.73 7.46 -18.89
N ALA A 90 -1.22 7.50 -17.65
CA ALA A 90 -0.28 6.54 -17.16
C ALA A 90 -0.85 5.13 -17.01
N VAL A 91 -2.08 4.99 -16.47
CA VAL A 91 -2.76 3.69 -16.43
C VAL A 91 -2.88 3.10 -17.84
N HIS A 92 -3.26 3.92 -18.83
CA HIS A 92 -3.35 3.47 -20.22
C HIS A 92 -1.99 3.05 -20.80
N ALA A 93 -0.92 3.79 -20.49
CA ALA A 93 0.44 3.43 -20.89
C ALA A 93 0.88 2.11 -20.25
N LEU A 94 0.65 1.92 -18.96
CA LEU A 94 0.96 0.69 -18.22
C LEU A 94 0.19 -0.52 -18.75
N VAL A 95 -1.09 -0.34 -19.12
CA VAL A 95 -1.89 -1.40 -19.75
C VAL A 95 -1.23 -1.91 -21.02
N ARG A 96 -0.79 -1.01 -21.90
CA ARG A 96 -0.12 -1.36 -23.15
C ARG A 96 1.27 -1.97 -22.91
N ALA A 97 2.08 -1.35 -22.06
CA ALA A 97 3.48 -1.73 -21.86
C ALA A 97 3.64 -3.07 -21.11
N HIS A 98 2.72 -3.40 -20.20
CA HIS A 98 2.86 -4.56 -19.32
C HIS A 98 1.77 -5.62 -19.52
N GLY A 99 0.86 -5.43 -20.48
CA GLY A 99 -0.26 -6.33 -20.71
C GLY A 99 -1.13 -6.47 -19.47
N VAL A 100 -1.50 -5.33 -18.87
CA VAL A 100 -2.38 -5.33 -17.69
C VAL A 100 -3.77 -5.72 -18.14
N THR A 101 -4.30 -6.82 -17.60
CA THR A 101 -5.64 -7.31 -17.95
C THR A 101 -6.70 -6.88 -16.96
N ARG A 102 -6.31 -6.62 -15.69
CA ARG A 102 -7.24 -6.28 -14.62
C ARG A 102 -6.76 -5.12 -13.78
N TYR A 103 -7.73 -4.35 -13.28
CA TYR A 103 -7.52 -3.23 -12.39
C TYR A 103 -8.27 -3.46 -11.08
N PHE A 104 -7.55 -3.68 -9.99
CA PHE A 104 -8.12 -3.79 -8.65
C PHE A 104 -8.41 -2.40 -8.11
N ALA A 105 -9.66 -1.95 -8.27
CA ALA A 105 -10.09 -0.64 -7.83
C ALA A 105 -9.99 -0.50 -6.31
N HIS A 106 -9.42 0.62 -5.89
CA HIS A 106 -9.48 1.02 -4.50
C HIS A 106 -10.91 1.46 -4.15
N ARG A 107 -11.39 1.08 -2.96
CA ARG A 107 -12.79 1.30 -2.51
C ARG A 107 -13.30 2.74 -2.58
N ARG A 108 -12.41 3.72 -2.63
CA ARG A 108 -12.74 5.15 -2.71
C ARG A 108 -12.90 5.64 -4.14
N GLU A 109 -12.45 4.87 -5.14
CA GLU A 109 -12.42 5.33 -6.52
C GLU A 109 -13.82 5.53 -7.10
N SER A 110 -14.01 6.68 -7.76
CA SER A 110 -15.31 7.05 -8.30
C SER A 110 -15.67 6.15 -9.48
N ALA A 111 -16.97 5.86 -9.64
CA ALA A 111 -17.45 5.09 -10.79
C ALA A 111 -17.17 5.80 -12.13
N ALA A 112 -17.20 7.14 -12.14
CA ALA A 112 -16.89 7.94 -13.32
C ALA A 112 -15.43 7.73 -13.77
N LYS A 113 -14.47 7.88 -12.85
CA LYS A 113 -13.04 7.64 -13.14
C LYS A 113 -12.80 6.22 -13.60
N LEU A 114 -13.41 5.23 -12.94
CA LEU A 114 -13.23 3.82 -13.31
C LEU A 114 -13.77 3.50 -14.71
N ARG A 115 -14.91 4.07 -15.12
CA ARG A 115 -15.40 3.95 -16.50
C ARG A 115 -14.39 4.52 -17.50
N HIS A 116 -13.87 5.71 -17.22
CA HIS A 116 -12.85 6.33 -18.06
C HIS A 116 -11.54 5.52 -18.18
N LEU A 117 -11.18 4.72 -17.18
CA LEU A 117 -10.03 3.82 -17.28
C LEU A 117 -10.29 2.63 -18.21
N THR A 118 -11.53 2.14 -18.26
CA THR A 118 -11.93 1.00 -19.10
C THR A 118 -12.18 1.37 -20.56
N ASP A 119 -12.45 2.65 -20.83
CA ASP A 119 -12.74 3.12 -22.18
C ASP A 119 -11.58 2.84 -23.14
N GLY A 120 -11.81 1.95 -24.11
CA GLY A 120 -10.85 1.59 -25.15
C GLY A 120 -9.65 0.74 -24.71
N THR A 121 -9.59 0.28 -23.46
CA THR A 121 -8.43 -0.47 -22.93
C THR A 121 -8.66 -1.98 -22.82
N GLY A 122 -9.91 -2.44 -22.80
CA GLY A 122 -10.23 -3.85 -22.51
C GLY A 122 -9.91 -4.28 -21.08
N LEU A 123 -9.57 -3.32 -20.20
CA LEU A 123 -9.22 -3.53 -18.80
C LEU A 123 -10.46 -3.95 -18.00
N GLU A 124 -10.40 -5.10 -17.33
CA GLU A 124 -11.46 -5.52 -16.41
C GLU A 124 -11.26 -4.83 -15.05
N VAL A 125 -12.24 -4.03 -14.61
CA VAL A 125 -12.23 -3.43 -13.27
C VAL A 125 -12.80 -4.41 -12.26
N VAL A 126 -11.95 -4.83 -11.32
CA VAL A 126 -12.33 -5.62 -10.15
C VAL A 126 -12.55 -4.69 -8.97
N ARG A 127 -13.72 -4.77 -8.32
CA ARG A 127 -14.01 -4.07 -7.07
C ARG A 127 -13.97 -5.06 -5.90
N PRO A 128 -12.87 -5.13 -5.14
CA PRO A 128 -12.74 -6.10 -4.05
C PRO A 128 -13.69 -5.79 -2.88
N ASP A 129 -14.50 -6.75 -2.48
CA ASP A 129 -15.28 -6.69 -1.22
C ASP A 129 -14.44 -7.02 0.02
N LEU A 130 -13.24 -7.56 -0.21
CA LEU A 130 -12.27 -7.96 0.82
C LEU A 130 -10.95 -7.21 0.62
N PRO A 131 -10.11 -7.11 1.68
CA PRO A 131 -8.75 -6.64 1.54
C PRO A 131 -8.03 -7.32 0.37
N LEU A 132 -7.21 -6.54 -0.35
CA LEU A 132 -6.62 -6.97 -1.62
C LEU A 132 -5.78 -8.24 -1.46
N GLU A 133 -5.13 -8.44 -0.31
CA GLU A 133 -4.38 -9.64 0.03
C GLU A 133 -5.25 -10.89 -0.03
N LEU A 134 -6.51 -10.80 0.44
CA LEU A 134 -7.45 -11.91 0.42
C LEU A 134 -8.05 -12.11 -0.96
N THR A 135 -8.36 -11.01 -1.65
CA THR A 135 -8.90 -11.03 -3.01
C THR A 135 -7.91 -11.64 -3.99
N ALA A 136 -6.66 -11.19 -3.97
CA ALA A 136 -5.58 -11.76 -4.78
C ALA A 136 -5.40 -13.25 -4.48
N ARG A 137 -5.40 -13.65 -3.20
CA ARG A 137 -5.26 -15.06 -2.79
C ARG A 137 -6.39 -15.97 -3.26
N ARG A 138 -7.63 -15.50 -3.21
CA ARG A 138 -8.83 -16.32 -3.50
C ARG A 138 -9.22 -16.31 -4.97
N GLY A 139 -8.82 -15.27 -5.70
CA GLY A 139 -9.23 -15.02 -7.08
C GLY A 139 -8.16 -15.42 -8.09
N PRO A 140 -8.45 -15.17 -9.38
CA PRO A 140 -7.39 -15.11 -10.37
C PRO A 140 -6.41 -13.98 -10.00
N THR A 141 -5.11 -14.18 -10.21
CA THR A 141 -4.05 -13.18 -9.96
C THR A 141 -3.01 -13.26 -11.07
N GLY A 142 -2.64 -12.13 -11.67
CA GLY A 142 -1.62 -12.04 -12.69
C GLY A 142 -0.26 -12.48 -12.17
N ARG A 143 0.64 -12.87 -13.08
CA ARG A 143 2.03 -13.21 -12.69
C ARG A 143 2.79 -12.01 -12.15
N THR A 144 2.31 -10.80 -12.46
CA THR A 144 2.83 -9.53 -11.96
C THR A 144 1.69 -8.70 -11.37
N LEU A 145 1.89 -8.14 -10.18
CA LEU A 145 1.07 -7.10 -9.61
C LEU A 145 1.83 -5.78 -9.65
N LEU A 146 1.30 -4.81 -10.38
CA LEU A 146 1.79 -3.44 -10.42
C LEU A 146 1.00 -2.63 -9.41
N SER A 147 1.66 -1.80 -8.61
CA SER A 147 0.96 -0.95 -7.62
C SER A 147 1.62 0.40 -7.53
N PHE A 148 0.81 1.46 -7.59
CA PHE A 148 1.24 2.76 -7.09
C PHE A 148 1.55 2.70 -5.58
N PRO A 149 2.28 3.68 -5.01
CA PRO A 149 2.72 3.61 -3.62
C PRO A 149 1.51 3.56 -2.69
N SER A 150 1.39 2.47 -1.95
CA SER A 150 0.35 2.25 -0.95
C SER A 150 0.82 1.20 0.05
N THR A 151 0.14 1.05 1.19
CA THR A 151 0.52 0.01 2.17
C THR A 151 0.46 -1.41 1.61
N VAL A 152 -0.27 -1.64 0.52
CA VAL A 152 -0.40 -2.99 -0.06
C VAL A 152 0.92 -3.51 -0.61
N VAL A 153 1.88 -2.63 -0.94
CA VAL A 153 3.20 -3.07 -1.43
C VAL A 153 4.05 -3.70 -0.32
N HIS A 154 3.71 -3.51 0.95
CA HIS A 154 4.33 -4.19 2.09
C HIS A 154 3.61 -5.50 2.45
N THR A 155 2.31 -5.58 2.22
CA THR A 155 1.49 -6.73 2.67
C THR A 155 1.28 -7.78 1.59
N LEU A 156 1.14 -7.40 0.32
CA LEU A 156 1.01 -8.35 -0.80
C LEU A 156 2.19 -9.32 -0.91
N PRO A 157 3.47 -8.91 -0.75
CA PRO A 157 4.59 -9.84 -0.79
C PRO A 157 4.48 -10.93 0.28
N LEU A 158 3.96 -10.58 1.46
CA LEU A 158 3.76 -11.49 2.58
C LEU A 158 2.59 -12.45 2.32
N ALA A 159 1.46 -11.92 1.84
CA ALA A 159 0.27 -12.71 1.54
C ALA A 159 0.51 -13.70 0.38
N LEU A 160 1.25 -13.28 -0.65
CA LEU A 160 1.53 -14.06 -1.86
C LEU A 160 2.88 -14.80 -1.82
N ALA A 161 3.56 -14.83 -0.66
CA ALA A 161 4.81 -15.55 -0.50
C ALA A 161 4.69 -17.02 -0.94
N GLY A 162 5.66 -17.47 -1.75
CA GLY A 162 5.70 -18.84 -2.27
C GLY A 162 4.78 -19.12 -3.47
N THR A 163 4.09 -18.09 -4.02
CA THR A 163 3.20 -18.28 -5.20
C THR A 163 3.87 -18.01 -6.54
N GLY A 164 5.06 -17.40 -6.55
CA GLY A 164 5.73 -16.96 -7.78
C GLY A 164 5.18 -15.66 -8.39
N VAL A 165 4.18 -15.02 -7.76
CA VAL A 165 3.71 -13.68 -8.17
C VAL A 165 4.80 -12.64 -7.90
N ARG A 166 5.10 -11.82 -8.91
CA ARG A 166 6.01 -10.68 -8.79
C ARG A 166 5.24 -9.43 -8.43
N ILE A 167 5.81 -8.58 -7.60
CA ILE A 167 5.21 -7.30 -7.22
C ILE A 167 6.19 -6.20 -7.61
N ALA A 168 5.70 -5.21 -8.35
CA ALA A 168 6.46 -4.02 -8.72
C ALA A 168 5.73 -2.78 -8.24
N VAL A 169 6.50 -1.84 -7.69
CA VAL A 169 5.99 -0.54 -7.26
C VAL A 169 6.17 0.44 -8.40
N LEU A 170 5.13 1.20 -8.70
CA LEU A 170 5.14 2.29 -9.66
C LEU A 170 5.49 3.59 -8.94
N ASP A 171 6.50 4.30 -9.42
CA ASP A 171 6.83 5.62 -8.88
C ASP A 171 5.78 6.64 -9.32
N ILE A 172 5.47 7.64 -8.47
CA ILE A 172 4.63 8.76 -8.87
C ILE A 172 5.55 9.88 -9.35
N ASP A 173 5.38 10.29 -10.60
CA ASP A 173 6.06 11.44 -11.16
C ASP A 173 5.69 12.69 -10.34
N PRO A 174 6.67 13.49 -9.84
CA PRO A 174 6.41 14.71 -9.09
C PRO A 174 5.46 15.68 -9.80
N ASP A 175 5.47 15.73 -11.13
CA ASP A 175 4.64 16.66 -11.91
C ASP A 175 3.15 16.27 -11.90
N TRP A 176 2.82 15.09 -11.36
CA TRP A 176 1.42 14.69 -11.14
C TRP A 176 0.82 15.27 -9.87
N LEU A 177 1.66 15.76 -8.95
CA LEU A 177 1.19 16.30 -7.68
C LEU A 177 0.45 17.62 -7.91
N THR A 178 -0.79 17.68 -7.42
CA THR A 178 -1.59 18.90 -7.55
C THR A 178 -1.19 19.94 -6.50
N GLY A 179 -1.67 21.18 -6.64
CA GLY A 179 -1.53 22.21 -5.60
C GLY A 179 -2.22 21.88 -4.27
N HIS A 180 -3.09 20.87 -4.23
CA HIS A 180 -3.72 20.37 -3.00
C HIS A 180 -2.85 19.33 -2.27
N ALA A 181 -1.82 18.80 -2.93
CA ALA A 181 -0.90 17.86 -2.29
C ALA A 181 -0.16 18.58 -1.15
N SER A 182 -0.13 17.96 0.03
CA SER A 182 0.66 18.51 1.13
C SER A 182 2.14 18.58 0.70
N PRO A 183 2.94 19.53 1.21
CA PRO A 183 4.38 19.58 0.93
C PRO A 183 5.15 18.30 1.32
N ARG A 184 4.54 17.44 2.16
CA ARG A 184 5.11 16.15 2.59
C ARG A 184 4.69 14.97 1.72
N ALA A 185 3.75 15.15 0.79
CA ALA A 185 3.15 14.07 0.02
C ALA A 185 4.21 13.31 -0.82
N GLN A 186 5.07 14.05 -1.51
CA GLN A 186 6.16 13.46 -2.30
C GLN A 186 7.09 12.59 -1.43
N GLY A 187 7.56 13.15 -0.30
CA GLY A 187 8.44 12.43 0.62
C GLY A 187 7.77 11.20 1.24
N PHE A 188 6.47 11.28 1.53
CA PHE A 188 5.70 10.14 2.01
C PHE A 188 5.58 9.03 0.96
N LEU A 189 5.21 9.36 -0.28
CA LEU A 189 5.09 8.39 -1.37
C LEU A 189 6.44 7.72 -1.69
N ALA A 190 7.51 8.52 -1.76
CA ALA A 190 8.87 8.02 -1.93
C ALA A 190 9.29 7.12 -0.75
N GLY A 191 8.92 7.47 0.48
CA GLY A 191 9.17 6.67 1.68
C GLY A 191 8.44 5.32 1.68
N VAL A 192 7.19 5.29 1.18
CA VAL A 192 6.44 4.04 0.99
C VAL A 192 7.15 3.15 -0.03
N THR A 193 7.53 3.68 -1.19
CA THR A 193 8.25 2.91 -2.21
C THR A 193 9.60 2.42 -1.69
N SER A 194 10.42 3.28 -1.11
CA SER A 194 11.77 2.93 -0.65
C SER A 194 11.75 1.87 0.46
N SER A 195 10.87 2.03 1.46
CA SER A 195 10.74 1.06 2.54
C SER A 195 10.22 -0.31 2.06
N ALA A 196 9.27 -0.34 1.13
CA ALA A 196 8.77 -1.60 0.55
C ALA A 196 9.85 -2.32 -0.26
N ARG A 197 10.61 -1.55 -1.07
CA ARG A 197 11.74 -2.07 -1.84
C ARG A 197 12.82 -2.64 -0.92
N ALA A 198 13.17 -1.94 0.15
CA ALA A 198 14.15 -2.43 1.12
C ALA A 198 13.67 -3.71 1.82
N ALA A 199 12.39 -3.76 2.23
CA ALA A 199 11.83 -4.89 2.97
C ALA A 199 11.66 -6.16 2.12
N HIS A 200 11.31 -6.02 0.84
CA HIS A 200 10.89 -7.14 -0.01
C HIS A 200 11.66 -7.27 -1.34
N ARG A 201 12.70 -6.46 -1.56
CA ARG A 201 13.49 -6.41 -2.82
C ARG A 201 12.62 -6.18 -4.06
N LEU A 202 11.60 -5.32 -3.93
CA LEU A 202 10.70 -5.01 -5.03
C LEU A 202 11.41 -4.22 -6.14
N THR A 203 11.01 -4.48 -7.38
CA THR A 203 11.38 -3.64 -8.53
C THR A 203 10.57 -2.34 -8.49
N SER A 204 11.21 -1.21 -8.82
CA SER A 204 10.56 0.07 -9.08
C SER A 204 10.45 0.25 -10.58
N LEU A 205 9.30 0.70 -11.06
CA LEU A 205 9.05 1.00 -12.47
C LEU A 205 8.57 2.45 -12.60
N PRO A 206 8.95 3.16 -13.68
CA PRO A 206 8.35 4.45 -13.96
C PRO A 206 6.85 4.28 -14.22
N SER A 207 6.04 5.22 -13.76
CA SER A 207 4.60 5.19 -14.02
C SER A 207 4.23 5.58 -15.45
N ASN A 208 5.13 6.23 -16.19
CA ASN A 208 4.99 6.52 -17.61
C ASN A 208 6.07 5.74 -18.40
N PRO A 209 5.76 4.48 -18.81
CA PRO A 209 6.69 3.62 -19.56
C PRO A 209 6.84 4.01 -21.03
#